data_AF-A0A1Q5G7Q6-F1
#
_entry.id   AF-A0A1Q5G7Q6-F1
#
_cell.length_a   1.000
_cell.length_b   1.000
_cell.length_c   1.000
_cell.angle_alpha   90.00
_cell.angle_beta   90.00
_cell.angle_gamma   90.00
#
_symmetry.space_group_name_H-M   'P 1'
#
loop_
_entity.id
_entity.type
_entity.pdbx_description
1 polymer ?
#
loop_
_entity_poly.entity_id
_entity_poly.type
_entity_poly.pdbx_seq_one_letter_code
_entity_poly.pdbx_strand_id
1 'polypeptide(L)'
;MTATDRSIELINAAAQAAADRLAHDIIAYDVSDVLSITDAFLLASAPNDRQVKSIVDEIEERLQKELGAKPVRREGDRDARWILLDYVDIVIHVQHSEERVFYALERLWKDCPEIALPEDAIKTRGKAEEHAQLNGGTEGDQS
;
A
#
# COMPACT_ATOMS: atom_id res chain seq x y z
N MET A 1 -15.35 -16.84 1.18
CA MET A 1 -15.39 -16.19 2.50
C MET A 1 -15.05 -14.73 2.27
N THR A 2 -15.41 -13.85 3.18
CA THR A 2 -15.02 -12.43 3.12
C THR A 2 -13.98 -12.18 4.20
N ALA A 3 -13.16 -11.14 4.03
CA ALA A 3 -12.17 -10.73 5.01
C ALA A 3 -12.81 -10.58 6.40
N THR A 4 -12.11 -11.04 7.43
CA THR A 4 -12.59 -10.98 8.81
C THR A 4 -12.63 -9.54 9.32
N ASP A 5 -13.46 -9.27 10.35
CA ASP A 5 -13.53 -7.95 10.99
C ASP A 5 -12.16 -7.48 11.49
N ARG A 6 -11.32 -8.42 11.96
CA ARG A 6 -9.96 -8.14 12.42
C ARG A 6 -9.06 -7.69 11.27
N SER A 7 -9.13 -8.37 10.12
CA SER A 7 -8.39 -7.98 8.92
C SER A 7 -8.80 -6.60 8.43
N ILE A 8 -10.10 -6.29 8.44
CA ILE A 8 -10.64 -4.98 8.07
C ILE A 8 -10.14 -3.88 9.04
N GLU A 9 -10.12 -4.14 10.34
CA GLU A 9 -9.60 -3.22 11.35
C GLU A 9 -8.12 -2.89 11.11
N LEU A 10 -7.28 -3.91 10.86
CA LEU A 10 -5.86 -3.74 10.56
C LEU A 10 -5.65 -2.95 9.26
N ILE A 11 -6.42 -3.25 8.21
CA ILE A 11 -6.35 -2.53 6.92
C ILE A 11 -6.72 -1.06 7.08
N ASN A 12 -7.77 -0.74 7.83
CA ASN A 12 -8.18 0.64 8.06
C ASN A 12 -7.13 1.45 8.82
N ALA A 13 -6.55 0.86 9.88
CA ALA A 13 -5.48 1.51 10.63
C ALA A 13 -4.22 1.73 9.77
N ALA A 14 -3.84 0.74 8.96
CA ALA A 14 -2.72 0.83 8.03
C ALA A 14 -2.96 1.86 6.92
N ALA A 15 -4.16 1.90 6.34
CA ALA A 15 -4.54 2.86 5.32
C ALA A 15 -4.51 4.30 5.87
N GLN A 16 -5.00 4.52 7.09
CA GLN A 16 -4.92 5.83 7.73
C GLN A 16 -3.47 6.23 8.02
N ALA A 17 -2.64 5.32 8.54
CA ALA A 17 -1.21 5.56 8.75
C ALA A 17 -0.50 5.97 7.44
N ALA A 18 -0.81 5.28 6.34
CA ALA A 18 -0.28 5.62 5.02
C ALA A 18 -0.75 7.01 4.55
N ALA A 19 -2.04 7.33 4.74
CA ALA A 19 -2.61 8.62 4.36
C ALA A 19 -1.98 9.78 5.15
N ASP A 20 -1.76 9.62 6.45
CA ASP A 20 -1.11 10.61 7.32
C ASP A 20 0.34 10.89 6.88
N ARG A 21 0.98 9.92 6.22
CA ARG A 21 2.30 10.04 5.60
C ARG A 21 2.25 10.43 4.12
N LEU A 22 1.11 10.96 3.67
CA LEU A 22 0.88 11.47 2.32
C LEU A 22 1.18 10.43 1.23
N ALA A 23 0.88 9.16 1.49
CA ALA A 23 1.01 8.11 0.48
C ALA A 23 0.10 8.39 -0.74
N HIS A 24 0.44 7.76 -1.86
CA HIS A 24 -0.27 7.82 -3.12
C HIS A 24 -1.05 6.51 -3.33
N ASP A 25 -2.24 6.65 -3.93
CA ASP A 25 -3.06 5.55 -4.44
C ASP A 25 -3.34 4.41 -3.45
N ILE A 26 -3.69 4.74 -2.21
CA ILE A 26 -4.00 3.73 -1.21
C ILE A 26 -5.27 2.96 -1.62
N ILE A 27 -5.15 1.65 -1.78
CA ILE A 27 -6.24 0.74 -2.16
C ILE A 27 -6.07 -0.61 -1.47
N ALA A 28 -7.17 -1.24 -1.09
CA ALA A 28 -7.17 -2.55 -0.46
C ALA A 28 -8.15 -3.50 -1.13
N TYR A 29 -7.79 -4.78 -1.17
CA TYR A 29 -8.60 -5.85 -1.74
C TYR A 29 -8.87 -6.95 -0.71
N ASP A 30 -10.08 -7.49 -0.74
CA ASP A 30 -10.44 -8.74 -0.07
C ASP A 30 -9.97 -9.91 -0.94
N VAL A 31 -8.93 -10.58 -0.49
CA VAL A 31 -8.28 -11.70 -1.19
C VAL A 31 -8.60 -13.05 -0.51
N SER A 32 -9.50 -13.08 0.47
CA SER A 32 -9.84 -14.27 1.26
C SER A 32 -10.46 -15.42 0.45
N ASP A 33 -11.01 -15.12 -0.72
CA ASP A 33 -11.50 -16.12 -1.68
C ASP A 33 -10.43 -16.68 -2.61
N VAL A 34 -9.29 -15.99 -2.74
CA VAL A 34 -8.21 -16.33 -3.67
C VAL A 34 -7.00 -16.92 -2.94
N LEU A 35 -6.73 -16.45 -1.71
CA LEU A 35 -5.64 -16.89 -0.87
C LEU A 35 -6.19 -17.65 0.34
N SER A 36 -5.52 -18.75 0.70
CA SER A 36 -5.99 -19.65 1.75
C SER A 36 -5.66 -19.19 3.18
N ILE A 37 -4.86 -18.14 3.33
CA ILE A 37 -4.34 -17.68 4.64
C ILE A 37 -4.58 -16.18 4.81
N THR A 38 -4.24 -15.39 3.80
CA THR A 38 -4.38 -13.93 3.84
C THR A 38 -5.78 -13.51 3.42
N ASP A 39 -6.41 -12.67 4.24
CA ASP A 39 -7.74 -12.13 3.98
C ASP A 39 -7.69 -10.85 3.14
N ALA A 40 -6.69 -9.99 3.36
CA ALA A 40 -6.66 -8.67 2.74
C ALA A 40 -5.27 -8.25 2.25
N PHE A 41 -5.26 -7.49 1.16
CA PHE A 41 -4.05 -6.95 0.56
C PHE A 41 -4.15 -5.43 0.39
N LEU A 42 -3.30 -4.66 1.08
CA LEU A 42 -3.21 -3.20 0.97
C LEU A 42 -2.05 -2.80 0.06
N LEU A 43 -2.32 -1.97 -0.94
CA LEU A 43 -1.33 -1.31 -1.77
C LEU A 43 -1.26 0.17 -1.42
N ALA A 44 -0.04 0.68 -1.26
CA ALA A 44 0.23 2.10 -1.14
C ALA A 44 1.48 2.47 -1.94
N SER A 45 1.63 3.74 -2.28
CA SER A 45 2.78 4.21 -3.05
C SER A 45 3.37 5.50 -2.53
N ALA A 46 4.60 5.80 -2.93
CA ALA A 46 5.27 7.04 -2.57
C ALA A 46 6.15 7.56 -3.73
N PRO A 47 6.42 8.87 -3.78
CA PRO A 47 7.25 9.49 -4.81
C PRO A 47 8.77 9.30 -4.62
N ASN A 48 9.21 8.76 -3.47
CA ASN A 48 10.63 8.50 -3.20
C ASN A 48 10.82 7.47 -2.08
N ASP A 49 12.00 6.87 -2.04
CA ASP A 49 12.37 5.80 -1.11
C ASP A 49 12.29 6.22 0.37
N ARG A 50 12.60 7.49 0.68
CA ARG A 50 12.50 8.03 2.05
C ARG A 50 11.05 7.99 2.53
N GLN A 51 10.11 8.37 1.67
CA GLN A 51 8.70 8.36 2.01
C GLN A 51 8.14 6.93 2.05
N VAL A 52 8.61 6.00 1.19
CA VAL A 52 8.29 4.57 1.32
C VAL A 52 8.64 4.07 2.72
N LYS A 53 9.87 4.31 3.20
CA LYS A 53 10.29 3.92 4.56
C LYS A 53 9.43 4.59 5.63
N SER A 54 9.18 5.88 5.51
CA SER A 54 8.36 6.62 6.49
C SER A 54 6.91 6.11 6.57
N ILE A 55 6.32 5.67 5.46
CA ILE A 55 4.97 5.08 5.43
C ILE A 55 4.99 3.73 6.14
N VAL A 56 5.96 2.87 5.81
CA VAL A 56 6.13 1.55 6.41
C VAL A 56 6.30 1.65 7.93
N ASP A 57 7.22 2.51 8.39
CA ASP A 57 7.52 2.65 9.81
C ASP A 57 6.29 3.18 10.58
N GLU A 58 5.52 4.11 10.00
CA GLU A 58 4.26 4.60 10.60
C GLU A 58 3.19 3.50 10.69
N ILE A 59 3.04 2.69 9.65
CA ILE A 59 2.10 1.56 9.64
C ILE A 59 2.47 0.57 10.74
N GLU A 60 3.74 0.14 10.82
CA GLU A 60 4.20 -0.78 11.86
C GLU A 60 3.95 -0.19 13.26
N GLU A 61 4.30 1.08 13.47
CA GLU A 61 4.11 1.77 14.74
C GLU A 61 2.63 1.83 15.15
N ARG A 62 1.74 2.18 14.21
CA ARG A 62 0.30 2.31 14.49
C ARG A 62 -0.36 0.98 14.77
N LEU A 63 -0.11 -0.03 13.92
CA LEU A 63 -0.65 -1.38 14.12
C LEU A 63 -0.17 -1.99 15.44
N GLN A 64 1.08 -1.71 15.83
CA GLN A 64 1.59 -2.16 17.13
C GLN A 64 0.93 -1.42 18.31
N LYS A 65 0.80 -0.09 18.23
CA LYS A 65 0.30 0.72 19.36
C LYS A 65 -1.19 0.58 19.58
N GLU A 66 -1.98 0.58 18.51
CA GLU A 66 -3.44 0.60 18.59
C GLU A 66 -4.02 -0.81 18.66
N LEU A 67 -3.42 -1.75 17.92
CA LEU A 67 -4.00 -3.08 17.71
C LEU A 67 -3.12 -4.22 18.25
N GLY A 68 -1.92 -3.92 18.75
CA GLY A 68 -1.00 -4.92 19.29
C GLY A 68 -0.43 -5.88 18.24
N ALA A 69 -0.50 -5.53 16.96
CA ALA A 69 -0.07 -6.38 15.85
C ALA A 69 1.38 -6.10 15.44
N LYS A 70 2.15 -7.18 15.21
CA LYS A 70 3.52 -7.12 14.67
C LYS A 70 3.59 -7.88 13.35
N PRO A 71 4.34 -7.38 12.37
CA PRO A 71 4.56 -8.15 11.17
C PRO A 71 5.40 -9.38 11.52
N VAL A 72 5.02 -10.52 10.96
CA VAL A 72 5.80 -11.75 11.02
C VAL A 72 7.02 -11.63 10.11
N ARG A 73 6.90 -10.84 9.04
CA ARG A 73 7.96 -10.64 8.06
C ARG A 73 7.94 -9.23 7.48
N ARG A 74 9.14 -8.69 7.24
CA ARG A 74 9.39 -7.47 6.46
C ARG A 74 10.39 -7.81 5.35
N GLU A 75 10.05 -7.46 4.11
CA GLU A 75 10.89 -7.68 2.93
C GLU A 75 11.15 -6.38 2.14
N GLY A 76 12.22 -6.31 1.36
CA GLY A 76 12.51 -5.18 0.44
C GLY A 76 13.24 -3.97 1.03
N ASP A 77 13.57 -3.98 2.33
CA ASP A 77 14.09 -2.80 3.05
C ASP A 77 15.43 -2.21 2.54
N ARG A 78 16.26 -3.04 1.89
CA ARG A 78 17.60 -2.64 1.41
C ARG A 78 17.55 -1.54 0.35
N ASP A 79 16.68 -1.71 -0.64
CA ASP A 79 16.58 -0.78 -1.77
C ASP A 79 15.41 0.19 -1.60
N ALA A 80 14.42 -0.14 -0.75
CA ALA A 80 13.24 0.68 -0.45
C ALA A 80 12.42 1.16 -1.66
N ARG A 81 12.69 0.59 -2.84
CA ARG A 81 11.85 0.69 -4.03
C ARG A 81 10.50 0.02 -3.82
N TRP A 82 10.49 -1.04 -3.02
CA TRP A 82 9.29 -1.68 -2.50
C TRP A 82 9.60 -2.27 -1.13
N ILE A 83 8.60 -2.26 -0.25
CA ILE A 83 8.64 -2.91 1.05
C ILE A 83 7.32 -3.64 1.26
N LEU A 84 7.40 -4.89 1.71
CA LEU A 84 6.26 -5.72 2.03
C LEU A 84 6.25 -6.03 3.53
N LEU A 85 5.12 -5.81 4.18
CA LEU A 85 4.82 -6.22 5.56
C LEU A 85 3.79 -7.34 5.54
N ASP A 86 4.15 -8.47 6.15
CA ASP A 86 3.30 -9.65 6.25
C ASP A 86 2.85 -9.83 7.70
N TYR A 87 1.53 -9.77 7.92
CA TYR A 87 0.87 -10.00 9.20
C TYR A 87 0.08 -11.32 9.21
N VAL A 88 0.32 -12.22 8.25
CA VAL A 88 -0.42 -13.46 8.00
C VAL A 88 -1.83 -13.20 7.47
N ASP A 89 -2.67 -12.56 8.29
CA ASP A 89 -4.08 -12.26 7.96
C ASP A 89 -4.19 -11.12 6.94
N ILE A 90 -3.23 -10.19 6.95
CA ILE A 90 -3.13 -9.10 5.97
C ILE A 90 -1.71 -8.95 5.44
N VAL A 91 -1.61 -8.50 4.19
CA VAL A 91 -0.35 -8.11 3.56
C VAL A 91 -0.42 -6.65 3.14
N ILE A 92 0.65 -5.90 3.42
CA ILE A 92 0.76 -4.48 3.08
C ILE A 92 1.97 -4.31 2.18
N HIS A 93 1.77 -3.72 1.01
CA HIS A 93 2.82 -3.51 0.03
C HIS A 93 2.94 -2.01 -0.29
N VAL A 94 4.07 -1.42 0.09
CA VAL A 94 4.39 -0.01 -0.16
C VAL A 94 5.49 0.04 -1.23
N GLN A 95 5.26 0.80 -2.31
CA GLN A 95 6.22 0.85 -3.42
C GLN A 95 6.40 2.25 -3.99
N HIS A 96 7.41 2.42 -4.83
CA HIS A 96 7.59 3.65 -5.59
C HIS A 96 6.42 3.88 -6.57
N SER A 97 6.01 5.13 -6.75
CA SER A 97 4.87 5.50 -7.61
C SER A 97 5.12 5.13 -9.08
N GLU A 98 6.36 5.28 -9.55
CA GLU A 98 6.77 4.89 -10.90
C GLU A 98 6.69 3.36 -11.13
N GLU A 99 7.16 2.58 -10.15
CA GLU A 99 7.11 1.12 -10.22
C GLU A 99 5.67 0.61 -10.25
N ARG A 100 4.78 1.30 -9.54
CA ARG A 100 3.35 0.97 -9.57
C ARG A 100 2.75 1.10 -10.95
N VAL A 101 3.04 2.19 -11.65
CA VAL A 101 2.51 2.42 -13.02
C VAL A 101 3.06 1.35 -13.97
N PHE A 102 4.33 0.98 -13.82
CA PHE A 102 4.97 -0.01 -14.68
C PHE A 102 4.49 -1.44 -14.43
N TYR A 103 4.47 -1.89 -13.17
CA TYR A 103 4.09 -3.27 -12.83
C TYR A 103 2.59 -3.48 -12.70
N ALA A 104 1.81 -2.43 -12.40
CA ALA A 104 0.37 -2.45 -12.25
C ALA A 104 -0.13 -3.65 -11.43
N LEU A 105 0.41 -3.80 -10.20
CA LEU A 105 0.10 -4.92 -9.31
C LEU A 105 -1.41 -5.05 -9.02
N GLU A 106 -2.18 -3.97 -9.14
CA GLU A 106 -3.64 -4.00 -9.04
C GLU A 106 -4.28 -4.99 -10.03
N ARG A 107 -3.63 -5.25 -11.18
CA ARG A 107 -4.14 -6.21 -12.17
C ARG A 107 -4.23 -7.63 -11.63
N LEU A 108 -3.42 -7.98 -10.63
CA LEU A 108 -3.47 -9.28 -9.97
C LEU A 108 -4.75 -9.44 -9.14
N TRP A 109 -5.28 -8.34 -8.62
CA TRP A 109 -6.41 -8.30 -7.69
C TRP A 109 -7.68 -7.72 -8.30
N LYS A 110 -7.71 -7.48 -9.62
CA LYS A 110 -8.83 -6.84 -10.33
C LYS A 110 -10.19 -7.54 -10.14
N ASP A 111 -10.17 -8.85 -9.87
CA ASP A 111 -11.36 -9.68 -9.71
C ASP A 111 -11.73 -9.85 -8.22
N CYS A 112 -10.96 -9.26 -7.31
CA CYS A 112 -11.19 -9.26 -5.87
C CYS A 112 -12.04 -8.03 -5.47
N PRO A 113 -12.97 -8.16 -4.52
CA PRO A 113 -13.70 -7.02 -3.98
C PRO A 113 -12.75 -5.98 -3.37
N GLU A 114 -12.98 -4.69 -3.65
CA GLU A 114 -12.27 -3.61 -2.95
C GLU A 114 -12.82 -3.47 -1.51
N ILE A 115 -11.92 -3.31 -0.54
CA ILE A 115 -12.28 -2.99 0.84
C ILE A 115 -12.49 -1.48 0.96
N ALA A 116 -13.59 -1.06 1.58
CA ALA A 116 -13.85 0.35 1.84
C ALA A 116 -12.83 0.92 2.83
N LEU A 117 -12.16 2.01 2.45
CA LEU A 117 -11.09 2.65 3.23
C LEU A 117 -11.52 4.01 3.81
N PRO A 118 -10.78 4.57 4.78
CA PRO A 118 -10.99 5.92 5.26
C PRO A 118 -10.95 6.97 4.15
N GLU A 119 -11.68 8.08 4.32
CA GLU A 119 -11.82 9.12 3.29
C GLU A 119 -10.47 9.70 2.84
N ASP A 120 -9.55 9.90 3.77
CA ASP A 120 -8.21 10.43 3.48
C ASP A 120 -7.39 9.48 2.62
N ALA A 121 -7.56 8.17 2.80
CA ALA A 121 -6.92 7.18 1.95
C ALA A 121 -7.51 7.21 0.53
N ILE A 122 -8.84 7.31 0.40
CA ILE A 122 -9.52 7.39 -0.91
C ILE A 122 -9.09 8.62 -1.70
N LYS A 123 -8.86 9.76 -1.03
CA LYS A 123 -8.38 11.02 -1.65
C LYS A 123 -6.99 10.92 -2.27
N THR A 124 -6.26 9.82 -2.05
CA THR A 124 -4.93 9.62 -2.63
C THR A 124 -4.93 9.00 -4.01
N ARG A 125 -6.08 8.55 -4.52
CA ARG A 125 -6.22 7.97 -5.86
C ARG A 125 -5.84 8.97 -6.96
N GLY A 126 -5.12 8.51 -7.98
CA GLY A 126 -4.57 9.27 -9.11
C GLY A 126 -3.18 9.87 -8.88
N LYS A 127 -2.69 9.94 -7.63
CA LYS A 127 -1.45 10.68 -7.31
C LYS A 127 -0.18 10.09 -7.92
N ALA A 128 -0.10 8.78 -8.11
CA ALA A 128 1.05 8.14 -8.75
C ALA A 128 1.12 8.48 -10.24
N GLU A 129 -0.02 8.51 -10.93
CA GLU A 129 -0.09 8.92 -12.35
C GLU A 129 0.26 10.40 -12.51
N GLU A 130 -0.27 11.27 -11.65
CA GLU A 130 0.09 12.70 -11.61
C GLU A 130 1.60 12.88 -11.40
N HIS A 131 2.16 12.14 -10.45
CA HIS A 131 3.60 12.18 -10.17
C HIS A 131 4.44 11.72 -11.37
N ALA A 132 4.05 10.62 -12.03
CA ALA A 132 4.73 10.10 -13.20
C ALA A 132 4.68 11.09 -14.38
N GLN A 133 3.55 11.77 -14.60
CA GLN A 133 3.41 12.78 -15.66
C GLN A 133 4.31 14.00 -15.41
N LEU A 134 4.42 14.45 -14.16
CA LEU A 134 5.28 15.57 -13.79
C LEU A 134 6.77 15.26 -13.98
N ASN A 135 7.20 14.03 -13.66
CA ASN A 135 8.60 13.64 -13.77
C ASN A 135 8.98 13.18 -15.19
N GLY A 136 8.06 12.54 -15.92
CA GLY A 136 8.27 12.05 -17.29
C GLY A 136 8.35 13.15 -18.35
N GLY A 137 8.02 14.40 -18.01
CA GLY A 137 8.17 15.56 -18.90
C GLY A 137 9.61 16.07 -19.06
N THR A 138 10.59 15.52 -18.34
CA THR A 138 11.97 16.07 -18.29
C THR A 138 12.95 15.45 -19.30
N GLU A 139 12.56 14.41 -20.05
CA GLU A 139 13.46 13.75 -21.02
C GLU A 139 13.23 14.15 -22.49
N GLY A 140 12.43 15.18 -22.75
CA GLY A 140 11.97 15.55 -24.11
C GLY A 140 12.61 16.78 -24.77
N ASP A 141 13.67 17.39 -24.22
CA ASP A 141 14.31 18.58 -24.82
C ASP A 141 15.84 18.53 -24.73
N GLN A 142 16.44 17.59 -25.47
CA GLN A 142 17.79 17.75 -26.00
C GLN A 142 17.79 17.26 -27.45
N SER A 143 17.55 18.18 -28.38
CA SER A 143 17.83 18.03 -29.82
C SER A 143 18.38 19.33 -30.36
#